data_AF-A0AA95GMX2-F1
#
_entry.id   AF-A0AA95GMX2-F1
#
_cell.length_a   1.000
_cell.length_b   1.000
_cell.length_c   1.000
_cell.angle_alpha   90.00
_cell.angle_beta   90.00
_cell.angle_gamma   90.00
#
_symmetry.space_group_name_H-M   'P 1'
#
loop_
_entity.id
_entity.type
_entity.pdbx_description
1 polymer ?
#
loop_
_entity_poly.entity_id
_entity_poly.type
_entity_poly.pdbx_seq_one_letter_code
_entity_poly.pdbx_strand_id
1 'polypeptide(L)'
;MPFNYDYDEPRRLITQSRLSSYSTSIATENDAQLFGAYSWNLAVVGAFYPLLQIIEVSLRNAISNAAKLKAEQAGVNGFWFDNLPSWQESNDQGQPIAAEQVKKFKRKIKAAKRAAKKALEDKGEVDPTPNHDQIIAQTDFSTWEYILDKHYYDGSNNSYMWPTGLIKAFKKLPRTIESNPMFHQRDIIRRRIEEVRYFRNRVSHNESTWRLSDVGEKEDIISLLTTRLDKMMGLLFWISPKFQRYVKDIGIEARIRQVLHITELERYMHIYENIEISDIDGLLVLTKRVNETNIRSHFNVSGENGILMPHNTHLIQ
;
A
#
# COMPACT_ATOMS: atom_id res chain seq x y z
N MET A 1 -0.64 -7.43 -26.14
CA MET A 1 -1.81 -7.15 -26.98
C MET A 1 -1.46 -7.27 -28.46
N PRO A 2 -1.94 -8.32 -29.16
CA PRO A 2 -1.64 -8.52 -30.58
C PRO A 2 -2.05 -7.31 -31.43
N PHE A 3 -1.22 -6.87 -32.37
CA PHE A 3 -1.58 -5.77 -33.27
C PHE A 3 -2.85 -6.06 -34.09
N ASN A 4 -3.07 -7.33 -34.45
CA ASN A 4 -4.20 -7.79 -35.25
C ASN A 4 -5.37 -8.32 -34.39
N TYR A 5 -5.62 -7.70 -33.24
CA TYR A 5 -6.74 -8.07 -32.36
C TYR A 5 -7.94 -7.15 -32.61
N ASP A 6 -9.16 -7.68 -32.48
CA ASP A 6 -10.39 -6.88 -32.54
C ASP A 6 -10.61 -6.16 -31.21
N TYR A 7 -10.28 -4.86 -31.16
CA TYR A 7 -10.36 -4.04 -29.96
C TYR A 7 -11.74 -3.44 -29.68
N ASP A 8 -12.75 -3.68 -30.53
CA ASP A 8 -14.08 -3.06 -30.39
C ASP A 8 -14.78 -3.52 -29.11
N GLU A 9 -14.74 -4.82 -28.82
CA GLU A 9 -15.38 -5.39 -27.63
C GLU A 9 -14.69 -4.95 -26.32
N PRO A 10 -13.36 -5.03 -26.15
CA PRO A 10 -12.68 -4.44 -25.00
C PRO A 10 -12.96 -2.95 -24.81
N ARG A 11 -13.03 -2.18 -25.90
CA ARG A 11 -13.32 -0.74 -25.84
C ARG A 11 -14.73 -0.49 -25.31
N ARG A 12 -15.71 -1.27 -25.77
CA ARG A 12 -17.10 -1.23 -25.31
C ARG A 12 -17.21 -1.52 -23.81
N LEU A 13 -16.43 -2.47 -23.29
CA LEU A 13 -16.51 -2.92 -21.89
C LEU A 13 -15.71 -2.05 -20.90
N ILE A 14 -14.54 -1.54 -21.28
CA ILE A 14 -13.66 -0.77 -20.37
C ILE A 14 -14.07 0.71 -20.29
N THR A 15 -14.87 1.20 -21.24
CA THR A 15 -15.36 2.58 -21.37
C THR A 15 -14.27 3.61 -21.69
N GLN A 16 -14.61 4.56 -22.57
CA GLN A 16 -13.67 5.60 -23.02
C GLN A 16 -13.16 6.49 -21.88
N SER A 17 -13.98 6.75 -20.86
CA SER A 17 -13.59 7.57 -19.71
C SER A 17 -12.47 6.95 -18.88
N ARG A 18 -12.33 5.62 -18.87
CA ARG A 18 -11.21 4.95 -18.19
C ARG A 18 -9.96 4.99 -19.05
N LEU A 19 -10.11 4.75 -20.36
CA LEU A 19 -9.01 4.69 -21.32
C LEU A 19 -8.35 6.05 -21.58
N SER A 20 -9.10 7.15 -21.50
CA SER A 20 -8.59 8.51 -21.79
C SER A 20 -7.37 8.90 -20.96
N SER A 21 -7.30 8.45 -19.71
CA SER A 21 -6.15 8.73 -18.85
C SER A 21 -4.85 8.10 -19.33
N TYR A 22 -4.93 6.93 -19.97
CA TYR A 22 -3.77 6.20 -20.50
C TYR A 22 -3.31 6.80 -21.82
N SER A 23 -4.24 7.11 -22.72
CA SER A 23 -3.90 7.73 -24.01
C SER A 23 -3.17 9.06 -23.83
N THR A 24 -3.58 9.87 -22.85
CA THR A 24 -2.97 11.17 -22.61
C THR A 24 -1.63 11.07 -21.87
N SER A 25 -1.55 10.30 -20.78
CA SER A 25 -0.31 10.26 -19.97
C SER A 25 0.81 9.38 -20.54
N ILE A 26 0.48 8.38 -21.35
CA ILE A 26 1.45 7.42 -21.90
C ILE A 26 1.71 7.67 -23.40
N ALA A 27 0.95 8.58 -24.03
CA ALA A 27 1.07 8.95 -25.43
C ALA A 27 0.98 7.74 -26.39
N THR A 28 -0.06 6.93 -26.22
CA THR A 28 -0.27 5.71 -27.02
C THR A 28 -0.71 6.04 -28.45
N GLU A 29 -0.07 5.44 -29.45
CA GLU A 29 -0.30 5.72 -30.87
C GLU A 29 -1.42 4.86 -31.51
N ASN A 30 -1.67 3.68 -30.95
CA ASN A 30 -2.64 2.73 -31.47
C ASN A 30 -3.32 1.93 -30.35
N ASP A 31 -4.33 1.14 -30.71
CA ASP A 31 -5.10 0.35 -29.75
C ASP A 31 -4.26 -0.70 -29.02
N ALA A 32 -3.31 -1.35 -29.70
CA ALA A 32 -2.44 -2.31 -29.05
C ALA A 32 -1.62 -1.68 -27.92
N GLN A 33 -1.12 -0.45 -28.13
CA GLN A 33 -0.43 0.32 -27.10
C GLN A 33 -1.38 0.78 -25.99
N LEU A 34 -2.59 1.27 -26.33
CA LEU A 34 -3.58 1.72 -25.34
C LEU A 34 -4.02 0.61 -24.39
N PHE A 35 -4.44 -0.53 -24.95
CA PHE A 35 -4.82 -1.69 -24.16
C PHE A 35 -3.62 -2.36 -23.49
N GLY A 36 -2.42 -2.21 -24.08
CA GLY A 36 -1.15 -2.55 -23.45
C GLY A 36 -0.92 -1.76 -22.16
N ALA A 37 -0.97 -0.44 -22.23
CA ALA A 37 -0.83 0.47 -21.08
C ALA A 37 -1.89 0.22 -20.00
N TYR A 38 -3.14 -0.05 -20.39
CA TYR A 38 -4.18 -0.47 -19.46
C TYR A 38 -3.83 -1.79 -18.75
N SER A 39 -3.38 -2.79 -19.52
CA SER A 39 -2.96 -4.10 -18.99
C SER A 39 -1.74 -3.99 -18.08
N TRP A 40 -0.80 -3.11 -18.40
CA TRP A 40 0.32 -2.78 -17.53
C TRP A 40 -0.16 -2.22 -16.19
N ASN A 41 -1.13 -1.30 -16.18
CA ASN A 41 -1.69 -0.79 -14.92
C ASN A 41 -2.38 -1.89 -14.09
N LEU A 42 -3.06 -2.86 -14.72
CA LEU A 42 -3.58 -4.03 -14.00
C LEU A 42 -2.45 -4.85 -13.36
N ALA A 43 -1.32 -5.03 -14.06
CA ALA A 43 -0.15 -5.68 -13.51
C ALA A 43 0.48 -4.89 -12.36
N VAL A 44 0.53 -3.56 -12.45
CA VAL A 44 0.98 -2.67 -11.36
C VAL A 44 0.07 -2.85 -10.14
N VAL A 45 -1.25 -2.73 -10.31
CA VAL A 45 -2.25 -2.93 -9.26
C VAL A 45 -2.07 -4.30 -8.59
N GLY A 46 -1.94 -5.36 -9.38
CA GLY A 46 -1.71 -6.72 -8.88
C GLY A 46 -0.39 -6.86 -8.11
N ALA A 47 0.68 -6.20 -8.55
CA ALA A 47 1.98 -6.24 -7.88
C ALA A 47 1.98 -5.49 -6.54
N PHE A 48 1.24 -4.38 -6.42
CA PHE A 48 1.14 -3.61 -5.17
C PHE A 48 0.24 -4.26 -4.12
N TYR A 49 -0.72 -5.08 -4.52
CA TYR A 49 -1.74 -5.63 -3.63
C TYR A 49 -1.17 -6.40 -2.42
N PRO A 50 -0.18 -7.31 -2.59
CA PRO A 50 0.44 -7.99 -1.45
C PRO A 50 1.12 -7.03 -0.46
N LEU A 51 1.82 -6.00 -0.96
CA LEU A 51 2.48 -5.01 -0.11
C LEU A 51 1.48 -4.22 0.73
N LEU A 52 0.37 -3.78 0.11
CA LEU A 52 -0.70 -3.06 0.78
C LEU A 52 -1.33 -3.89 1.89
N GLN A 53 -1.60 -5.17 1.62
CA GLN A 53 -2.16 -6.10 2.61
C GLN A 53 -1.22 -6.29 3.81
N ILE A 54 0.08 -6.47 3.54
CA ILE A 54 1.10 -6.62 4.58
C ILE A 54 1.19 -5.35 5.44
N ILE A 55 1.17 -4.17 4.83
CA ILE A 55 1.16 -2.89 5.54
C ILE A 55 -0.08 -2.76 6.41
N GLU A 56 -1.27 -3.05 5.87
CA GLU A 56 -2.54 -2.94 6.59
C GLU A 56 -2.54 -3.82 7.85
N VAL A 57 -2.18 -5.10 7.72
CA VAL A 57 -2.15 -6.05 8.83
C VAL A 57 -1.08 -5.69 9.86
N SER A 58 0.14 -5.38 9.41
CA SER A 58 1.25 -5.08 10.32
C SER A 58 1.06 -3.76 11.07
N LEU A 59 0.56 -2.72 10.40
CA LEU A 59 0.27 -1.41 11.02
C LEU A 59 -0.79 -1.55 12.10
N ARG A 60 -1.90 -2.20 11.77
CA ARG A 60 -2.99 -2.49 12.70
C ARG A 60 -2.49 -3.21 13.94
N ASN A 61 -1.76 -4.31 13.76
CA ASN A 61 -1.30 -5.12 14.87
C ASN A 61 -0.28 -4.35 15.72
N ALA A 62 0.60 -3.57 15.09
CA ALA A 62 1.57 -2.73 15.79
C ALA A 62 0.90 -1.69 16.70
N ILE A 63 -0.08 -0.94 16.19
CA ILE A 63 -0.79 0.07 16.96
C ILE A 63 -1.67 -0.58 18.04
N SER A 64 -2.41 -1.64 17.68
CA SER A 64 -3.32 -2.30 18.62
C SER A 64 -2.57 -2.95 19.78
N ASN A 65 -1.43 -3.60 19.53
CA ASN A 65 -0.61 -4.19 20.59
C ASN A 65 0.00 -3.12 21.51
N ALA A 66 0.42 -1.98 20.94
CA ALA A 66 0.89 -0.85 21.73
C ALA A 66 -0.21 -0.29 22.63
N ALA A 67 -1.43 -0.15 22.10
CA ALA A 67 -2.57 0.36 22.86
C ALA A 67 -3.02 -0.62 23.96
N LYS A 68 -3.06 -1.92 23.65
CA LYS A 68 -3.39 -2.99 24.60
C LYS A 68 -2.40 -2.99 25.78
N LEU A 69 -1.10 -2.98 25.50
CA LEU A 69 -0.07 -2.95 26.54
C LEU A 69 -0.22 -1.72 27.45
N LYS A 70 -0.56 -0.56 26.88
CA LYS A 70 -0.81 0.65 27.67
C LYS A 70 -2.05 0.55 28.54
N ALA A 71 -3.14 0.00 28.01
CA ALA A 71 -4.38 -0.20 28.76
C ALA A 71 -4.16 -1.18 29.94
N GLU A 72 -3.42 -2.27 29.71
CA GLU A 72 -3.02 -3.22 30.76
C GLU A 72 -2.19 -2.54 31.86
N GLN A 73 -1.20 -1.72 31.48
CA GLN A 73 -0.38 -0.96 32.44
C GLN A 73 -1.19 0.06 33.25
N ALA A 74 -2.27 0.59 32.68
CA ALA A 74 -3.16 1.54 33.34
C ALA A 74 -4.29 0.86 34.14
N GLY A 75 -4.36 -0.48 34.17
CA GLY A 75 -5.43 -1.21 34.86
C GLY A 75 -6.81 -1.03 34.23
N VAL A 76 -6.88 -0.72 32.93
CA VAL A 76 -8.15 -0.53 32.22
C VAL A 76 -8.81 -1.88 31.97
N ASN A 77 -10.02 -2.07 32.51
CA ASN A 77 -10.83 -3.24 32.22
C ASN A 77 -11.57 -3.10 30.88
N GLY A 78 -11.66 -4.20 30.13
CA GLY A 78 -12.31 -4.26 28.82
C GLY A 78 -11.38 -3.92 27.65
N PHE A 79 -11.95 -3.54 26.50
CA PHE A 79 -11.15 -3.23 25.33
C PHE A 79 -10.55 -1.81 25.40
N TRP A 80 -9.27 -1.67 25.04
CA TRP A 80 -8.55 -0.39 25.12
C TRP A 80 -9.24 0.75 24.36
N PHE A 81 -9.84 0.46 23.21
CA PHE A 81 -10.49 1.46 22.35
C PHE A 81 -11.80 2.02 22.93
N ASP A 82 -12.34 1.42 23.99
CA ASP A 82 -13.55 1.92 24.66
C ASP A 82 -13.24 3.01 25.69
N ASN A 83 -12.02 3.00 26.24
CA ASN A 83 -11.58 3.87 27.33
C ASN A 83 -10.44 4.82 26.94
N LEU A 84 -10.23 5.07 25.65
CA LEU A 84 -9.17 5.96 25.18
C LEU A 84 -9.47 7.44 25.53
N PRO A 85 -8.56 8.13 26.25
CA PRO A 85 -8.66 9.56 26.49
C PRO A 85 -8.50 10.33 25.19
N SER A 86 -9.28 11.41 25.04
CA SER A 86 -9.14 12.34 23.92
C SER A 86 -9.53 13.75 24.33
N TRP A 87 -8.79 14.73 23.85
CA TRP A 87 -9.16 16.15 23.98
C TRP A 87 -10.51 16.44 23.33
N GLN A 88 -11.31 17.28 23.98
CA GLN A 88 -12.57 17.80 23.44
C GLN A 88 -12.30 19.13 22.72
N GLU A 89 -13.08 19.41 21.68
CA GLU A 89 -13.18 20.73 21.05
C GLU A 89 -14.39 21.47 21.66
N SER A 90 -14.49 22.78 21.43
CA SER A 90 -15.68 23.55 21.79
C SER A 90 -16.53 23.82 20.54
N ASN A 91 -17.84 23.63 20.64
CA ASN A 91 -18.75 24.05 19.56
C ASN A 91 -18.95 25.59 19.58
N ASP A 92 -19.70 26.12 18.61
CA ASP A 92 -20.02 27.55 18.50
C ASP A 92 -20.74 28.12 19.74
N GLN A 93 -21.30 27.25 20.59
CA GLN A 93 -21.96 27.58 21.85
C GLN A 93 -21.07 27.35 23.08
N GLY A 94 -19.77 27.05 22.89
CA GLY A 94 -18.80 26.80 23.97
C GLY A 94 -18.94 25.45 24.68
N GLN A 95 -19.79 24.54 24.21
CA GLN A 95 -19.99 23.23 24.80
C GLN A 95 -18.92 22.23 24.33
N PRO A 96 -18.45 21.33 25.22
CA PRO A 96 -17.44 20.34 24.87
C PRO A 96 -18.02 19.30 23.90
N ILE A 97 -17.35 19.13 22.76
CA ILE A 97 -17.70 18.18 21.72
C ILE A 97 -16.48 17.38 21.30
N ALA A 98 -16.66 16.08 21.05
CA ALA A 98 -15.58 15.26 20.51
C ALA A 98 -15.21 15.74 19.09
N ALA A 99 -13.92 15.85 18.84
CA ALA A 99 -13.40 16.19 17.51
C ALA A 99 -13.88 15.19 16.45
N GLU A 100 -14.02 15.65 15.20
CA GLU A 100 -14.57 14.82 14.13
C GLU A 100 -13.78 13.52 13.90
N GLN A 101 -12.45 13.57 14.02
CA GLN A 101 -11.59 12.39 13.86
C GLN A 101 -11.77 11.38 15.00
N VAL A 102 -12.02 11.85 16.22
CA VAL A 102 -12.38 11.01 17.38
C VAL A 102 -13.72 10.33 17.15
N LYS A 103 -14.73 11.06 16.66
CA LYS A 103 -16.04 10.51 16.29
C LYS A 103 -15.91 9.44 15.20
N LYS A 104 -15.13 9.72 14.14
CA LYS A 104 -14.87 8.77 13.05
C LYS A 104 -14.20 7.50 13.55
N PHE A 105 -13.18 7.61 14.42
CA PHE A 105 -12.55 6.46 15.06
C PHE A 105 -13.57 5.60 15.83
N LYS A 106 -14.33 6.21 16.76
CA LYS A 106 -15.33 5.49 17.56
C LYS A 106 -16.40 4.82 16.69
N ARG A 107 -16.85 5.49 15.62
CA ARG A 107 -17.80 4.92 14.65
C ARG A 107 -17.23 3.71 13.93
N LYS A 108 -15.96 3.76 13.49
CA LYS A 108 -15.29 2.63 12.83
C LYS A 108 -15.09 1.44 13.77
N ILE A 109 -14.69 1.67 15.02
CA ILE A 109 -14.60 0.60 16.03
C ILE A 109 -15.97 -0.03 16.30
N LYS A 110 -17.04 0.78 16.42
CA LYS A 110 -18.40 0.26 16.59
C LYS A 110 -18.85 -0.58 15.39
N ALA A 111 -18.53 -0.16 14.18
CA ALA A 111 -18.80 -0.95 12.97
C ALA A 111 -18.02 -2.28 12.97
N ALA A 112 -16.73 -2.24 13.33
CA ALA A 112 -15.89 -3.43 13.44
C ALA A 112 -16.42 -4.43 14.48
N LYS A 113 -16.87 -3.96 15.65
CA LYS A 113 -17.54 -4.80 16.67
C LYS A 113 -18.78 -5.52 16.11
N ARG A 114 -19.63 -4.78 15.38
CA ARG A 114 -20.84 -5.34 14.75
C ARG A 114 -20.50 -6.36 13.67
N ALA A 115 -19.51 -6.06 12.82
CA ALA A 115 -19.04 -6.97 11.79
C ALA A 115 -18.43 -8.25 12.40
N ALA A 116 -17.66 -8.11 13.47
CA ALA A 116 -17.07 -9.25 14.18
C ALA A 116 -18.14 -10.13 14.84
N LYS A 117 -19.17 -9.53 15.45
CA LYS A 117 -20.31 -10.26 16.01
C LYS A 117 -21.05 -11.02 14.92
N LYS A 118 -21.40 -10.33 13.83
CA LYS A 118 -22.09 -10.93 12.68
C LYS A 118 -21.29 -12.10 12.09
N ALA A 119 -19.97 -11.97 11.96
CA ALA A 119 -19.12 -13.03 11.43
C ALA A 119 -19.06 -14.29 12.32
N LEU A 120 -19.42 -14.19 13.60
CA LEU A 120 -19.54 -15.33 14.52
C LEU A 120 -20.96 -15.92 14.49
N GLU A 121 -21.98 -15.07 14.39
CA GLU A 121 -23.36 -15.48 14.16
C GLU A 121 -23.50 -16.27 12.85
N ASP A 122 -22.86 -15.80 11.77
CA ASP A 122 -22.81 -16.48 10.47
C ASP A 122 -22.09 -17.85 10.54
N LYS A 123 -21.28 -18.09 11.58
CA LYS A 123 -20.65 -19.39 11.88
C LYS A 123 -21.50 -20.29 12.79
N GLY A 124 -22.67 -19.82 13.22
CA GLY A 124 -23.60 -20.57 14.06
C GLY A 124 -23.42 -20.36 15.57
N GLU A 125 -22.63 -19.39 16.01
CA GLU A 125 -22.52 -19.06 17.43
C GLU A 125 -23.76 -18.27 17.91
N VAL A 126 -24.32 -18.64 19.06
CA VAL A 126 -25.48 -17.98 19.67
C VAL A 126 -25.01 -16.90 20.65
N ASP A 127 -25.46 -15.67 20.43
CA ASP A 127 -25.04 -14.45 21.16
C ASP A 127 -23.52 -14.32 21.38
N PRO A 128 -22.72 -14.33 20.29
CA PRO A 128 -21.28 -14.32 20.43
C PRO A 128 -20.78 -12.98 20.96
N THR A 129 -19.75 -13.05 21.82
CA THR A 129 -18.97 -11.89 22.24
C THR A 129 -17.62 -11.92 21.52
N PRO A 130 -17.40 -11.07 20.50
CA PRO A 130 -16.15 -11.06 19.77
C PRO A 130 -14.96 -10.73 20.68
N ASN A 131 -13.87 -11.46 20.52
CA ASN A 131 -12.62 -11.14 21.19
C ASN A 131 -11.91 -9.94 20.51
N HIS A 132 -10.84 -9.46 21.15
CA HIS A 132 -10.07 -8.32 20.67
C HIS A 132 -9.60 -8.51 19.22
N ASP A 133 -8.97 -9.64 18.91
CA ASP A 133 -8.36 -9.88 17.61
C ASP A 133 -9.40 -10.02 16.50
N GLN A 134 -10.58 -10.56 16.80
CA GLN A 134 -11.73 -10.61 15.90
C GLN A 134 -12.27 -9.20 15.57
N ILE A 135 -12.32 -8.31 16.56
CA ILE A 135 -12.74 -6.91 16.33
C ILE A 135 -11.69 -6.17 15.50
N ILE A 136 -10.42 -6.29 15.89
CA ILE A 136 -9.30 -5.67 15.19
C ILE A 136 -9.23 -6.19 13.75
N ALA A 137 -9.46 -7.48 13.51
CA ALA A 137 -9.53 -8.06 12.17
C ALA A 137 -10.53 -7.36 11.23
N GLN A 138 -11.62 -6.81 11.77
CA GLN A 138 -12.72 -6.16 11.04
C GLN A 138 -12.58 -4.63 10.91
N THR A 139 -11.49 -4.04 11.39
CA THR A 139 -11.28 -2.58 11.26
C THR A 139 -10.83 -2.22 9.85
N ASP A 140 -11.42 -1.16 9.29
CA ASP A 140 -10.92 -0.56 8.05
C ASP A 140 -9.56 0.12 8.26
N PHE A 141 -8.74 0.19 7.21
CA PHE A 141 -7.45 0.89 7.20
C PHE A 141 -7.51 2.30 7.81
N SER A 142 -8.55 3.09 7.50
CA SER A 142 -8.72 4.47 8.00
C SER A 142 -8.77 4.57 9.54
N THR A 143 -9.17 3.50 10.23
CA THR A 143 -9.23 3.47 11.70
C THR A 143 -7.87 3.79 12.31
N TRP A 144 -6.81 3.28 11.69
CA TRP A 144 -5.43 3.42 12.15
C TRP A 144 -4.82 4.78 11.82
N GLU A 145 -5.39 5.51 10.86
CA GLU A 145 -5.09 6.91 10.63
C GLU A 145 -5.75 7.80 11.70
N TYR A 146 -7.02 7.54 12.02
CA TYR A 146 -7.79 8.38 12.96
C TYR A 146 -7.25 8.33 14.39
N ILE A 147 -6.74 7.19 14.83
CA ILE A 147 -6.13 7.08 16.16
C ILE A 147 -4.84 7.90 16.30
N LEU A 148 -4.15 8.22 15.20
CA LEU A 148 -2.98 9.10 15.18
C LEU A 148 -3.33 10.59 15.17
N ASP A 149 -4.60 10.94 15.42
CA ASP A 149 -5.02 12.33 15.52
C ASP A 149 -4.43 13.04 16.77
N LYS A 150 -4.21 14.35 16.65
CA LYS A 150 -3.67 15.19 17.73
C LYS A 150 -4.50 15.12 19.01
N HIS A 151 -5.81 14.86 18.92
CA HIS A 151 -6.68 14.76 20.09
C HIS A 151 -6.37 13.54 20.98
N TYR A 152 -5.65 12.53 20.46
CA TYR A 152 -5.14 11.39 21.23
C TYR A 152 -3.71 11.60 21.74
N TYR A 153 -3.18 12.82 21.67
CA TYR A 153 -1.84 13.19 22.12
C TYR A 153 -1.90 14.07 23.36
N ASP A 154 -1.23 13.63 24.43
CA ASP A 154 -0.92 14.46 25.58
C ASP A 154 0.43 14.05 26.17
N GLY A 155 1.41 14.94 26.08
CA GLY A 155 2.76 14.70 26.61
C GLY A 155 2.84 14.75 28.14
N SER A 156 1.83 15.31 28.80
CA SER A 156 1.77 15.44 30.26
C SER A 156 1.01 14.30 30.94
N ASN A 157 0.19 13.55 30.18
CA ASN A 157 -0.68 12.52 30.71
C ASN A 157 -0.40 11.15 30.08
N ASN A 158 0.16 10.24 30.88
CA ASN A 158 0.53 8.89 30.43
C ASN A 158 -0.65 8.00 30.05
N SER A 159 -1.89 8.36 30.38
CA SER A 159 -3.10 7.62 29.96
C SER A 159 -3.41 7.78 28.46
N TYR A 160 -2.96 8.86 27.82
CA TYR A 160 -3.18 9.10 26.39
C TYR A 160 -2.38 8.13 25.54
N MET A 161 -2.88 7.78 24.35
CA MET A 161 -2.18 6.84 23.46
C MET A 161 -0.79 7.35 23.08
N TRP A 162 -0.70 8.63 22.72
CA TRP A 162 0.54 9.29 22.32
C TRP A 162 0.97 10.31 23.39
N PRO A 163 2.28 10.49 23.64
CA PRO A 163 3.40 10.07 22.80
C PRO A 163 3.94 8.65 23.04
N THR A 164 3.83 8.09 24.25
CA THR A 164 4.56 6.85 24.62
C THR A 164 4.12 5.61 23.85
N GLY A 165 2.91 5.57 23.29
CA GLY A 165 2.51 4.50 22.37
C GLY A 165 3.35 4.46 21.09
N LEU A 166 3.94 5.58 20.64
CA LEU A 166 4.68 5.65 19.36
C LEU A 166 5.90 4.74 19.40
N ILE A 167 6.67 4.79 20.49
CA ILE A 167 7.88 3.97 20.67
C ILE A 167 7.55 2.48 20.87
N LYS A 168 6.30 2.15 21.23
CA LYS A 168 5.84 0.77 21.37
C LYS A 168 5.40 0.21 20.02
N ALA A 169 4.62 0.99 19.26
CA ALA A 169 4.09 0.64 17.95
C ALA A 169 5.15 0.65 16.84
N PHE A 170 6.05 1.63 16.83
CA PHE A 170 7.02 1.84 15.76
C PHE A 170 8.45 1.65 16.30
N LYS A 171 9.17 0.67 15.75
CA LYS A 171 10.56 0.37 16.16
C LYS A 171 11.57 1.40 15.66
N LYS A 172 11.20 2.19 14.65
CA LYS A 172 11.93 3.37 14.19
C LYS A 172 10.96 4.51 13.97
N LEU A 173 11.36 5.72 14.35
CA LEU A 173 10.58 6.93 14.13
C LEU A 173 11.21 7.78 13.02
N PRO A 174 10.41 8.53 12.25
CA PRO A 174 10.94 9.48 11.29
C PRO A 174 11.81 10.53 11.99
N ARG A 175 12.80 11.06 11.27
CA ARG A 175 13.63 12.16 11.78
C ARG A 175 12.85 13.46 11.72
N THR A 176 13.06 14.32 12.72
CA THR A 176 12.54 15.69 12.76
C THR A 176 13.50 16.56 13.55
N ILE A 177 13.61 17.83 13.18
CA ILE A 177 14.40 18.86 13.89
C ILE A 177 13.51 19.79 14.71
N GLU A 178 12.20 19.56 14.70
CA GLU A 178 11.20 20.39 15.36
C GLU A 178 11.23 20.24 16.90
N SER A 179 10.79 21.30 17.59
CA SER A 179 10.47 21.23 19.02
C SER A 179 9.32 20.23 19.26
N ASN A 180 9.32 19.49 20.37
CA ASN A 180 8.38 18.39 20.63
C ASN A 180 8.40 17.29 19.54
N PRO A 181 9.52 16.56 19.38
CA PRO A 181 9.75 15.66 18.25
C PRO A 181 8.68 14.57 18.10
N MET A 182 8.16 14.02 19.20
CA MET A 182 7.17 12.94 19.15
C MET A 182 5.82 13.38 18.59
N PHE A 183 5.41 14.64 18.81
CA PHE A 183 4.21 15.20 18.19
C PHE A 183 4.35 15.27 16.67
N HIS A 184 5.48 15.80 16.19
CA HIS A 184 5.75 15.91 14.75
C HIS A 184 5.97 14.54 14.10
N GLN A 185 6.63 13.60 14.79
CA GLN A 185 6.80 12.23 14.32
C GLN A 185 5.46 11.52 14.14
N ARG A 186 4.51 11.70 15.07
CA ARG A 186 3.13 11.21 14.91
C ARG A 186 2.50 11.75 13.63
N ASP A 187 2.62 13.06 13.37
CA ASP A 187 2.03 13.67 12.17
C ASP A 187 2.66 13.18 10.88
N ILE A 188 3.99 13.00 10.85
CA ILE A 188 4.68 12.40 9.69
C ILE A 188 4.16 10.98 9.43
N ILE A 189 4.03 10.16 10.48
CA ILE A 189 3.50 8.80 10.38
C ILE A 189 2.04 8.83 9.90
N ARG A 190 1.20 9.69 10.48
CA ARG A 190 -0.20 9.84 10.09
C ARG A 190 -0.34 10.20 8.62
N ARG A 191 0.38 11.22 8.15
CA ARG A 191 0.37 11.65 6.74
C ARG A 191 0.82 10.51 5.81
N ARG A 192 1.85 9.75 6.20
CA ARG A 192 2.29 8.58 5.42
C ARG A 192 1.21 7.50 5.34
N ILE A 193 0.50 7.23 6.43
CA ILE A 193 -0.61 6.27 6.45
C ILE A 193 -1.76 6.78 5.57
N GLU A 194 -2.07 8.07 5.63
CA GLU A 194 -3.06 8.69 4.76
C GLU A 194 -2.69 8.57 3.26
N GLU A 195 -1.44 8.86 2.89
CA GLU A 195 -0.93 8.67 1.52
C GLU A 195 -1.13 7.21 1.04
N VAL A 196 -0.78 6.23 1.89
CA VAL A 196 -0.95 4.81 1.59
C VAL A 196 -2.43 4.45 1.47
N ARG A 197 -3.30 4.99 2.33
CA ARG A 197 -4.75 4.76 2.27
C ARG A 197 -5.34 5.26 0.95
N TYR A 198 -5.01 6.49 0.54
CA TYR A 198 -5.50 7.02 -0.73
C TYR A 198 -5.05 6.16 -1.90
N PHE A 199 -3.78 5.75 -1.93
CA PHE A 199 -3.29 4.86 -2.97
C PHE A 199 -4.02 3.50 -2.97
N ARG A 200 -4.16 2.87 -1.80
CA ARG A 200 -4.89 1.61 -1.61
C ARG A 200 -6.32 1.69 -2.12
N ASN A 201 -7.02 2.79 -1.84
CA ASN A 201 -8.38 3.00 -2.32
C ASN A 201 -8.43 3.04 -3.84
N ARG A 202 -7.49 3.73 -4.50
CA ARG A 202 -7.43 3.79 -5.97
C ARG A 202 -7.15 2.42 -6.60
N VAL A 203 -6.19 1.69 -6.03
CA VAL A 203 -5.89 0.30 -6.41
C VAL A 203 -7.14 -0.58 -6.26
N SER A 204 -7.92 -0.41 -5.19
CA SER A 204 -9.16 -1.18 -4.95
C SER A 204 -10.30 -0.83 -5.91
N HIS A 205 -10.33 0.38 -6.46
CA HIS A 205 -11.35 0.83 -7.41
C HIS A 205 -10.98 0.62 -8.88
N ASN A 206 -9.82 0.00 -9.16
CA ASN A 206 -9.28 -0.21 -10.52
C ASN A 206 -9.18 1.10 -11.32
N GLU A 207 -8.90 2.21 -10.64
CA GLU A 207 -8.54 3.47 -11.30
C GLU A 207 -7.10 3.39 -11.82
N SER A 208 -6.72 4.33 -12.71
CA SER A 208 -5.32 4.54 -13.05
C SER A 208 -4.52 4.75 -11.77
N THR A 209 -3.30 4.22 -11.66
CA THR A 209 -2.54 4.36 -10.41
C THR A 209 -1.95 5.77 -10.22
N TRP A 210 -2.07 6.68 -11.20
CA TRP A 210 -1.67 8.09 -11.17
C TRP A 210 -2.86 9.03 -11.48
N ARG A 211 -2.72 10.35 -11.30
CA ARG A 211 -3.68 11.35 -11.78
C ARG A 211 -3.07 12.10 -12.96
N LEU A 212 -3.91 12.57 -13.89
CA LEU A 212 -3.46 13.35 -15.05
C LEU A 212 -2.71 14.64 -14.65
N SER A 213 -3.08 15.26 -13.54
CA SER A 213 -2.42 16.47 -13.01
C SER A 213 -1.01 16.23 -12.50
N ASP A 214 -0.65 14.97 -12.23
CA ASP A 214 0.56 14.63 -11.48
C ASP A 214 1.70 14.18 -12.40
N VAL A 215 1.47 14.07 -13.72
CA VAL A 215 2.41 13.45 -14.68
C VAL A 215 2.38 14.16 -16.04
N GLY A 216 3.55 14.38 -16.64
CA GLY A 216 3.69 14.88 -18.00
C GLY A 216 4.01 13.78 -19.01
N GLU A 217 4.90 12.86 -18.64
CA GLU A 217 5.37 11.75 -19.50
C GLU A 217 5.28 10.38 -18.79
N LYS A 218 5.51 9.29 -19.54
CA LYS A 218 5.44 7.91 -19.01
C LYS A 218 6.47 7.65 -17.89
N GLU A 219 7.64 8.29 -17.97
CA GLU A 219 8.70 8.25 -16.97
C GLU A 219 8.26 8.88 -15.63
N ASP A 220 7.46 9.95 -15.68
CA ASP A 220 6.93 10.60 -14.48
C ASP A 220 5.99 9.67 -13.71
N ILE A 221 5.18 8.89 -14.44
CA ILE A 221 4.30 7.87 -13.84
C ILE A 221 5.13 6.85 -13.07
N ILE A 222 6.19 6.34 -13.70
CA ILE A 222 7.09 5.35 -13.10
C ILE A 222 7.79 5.94 -11.87
N SER A 223 8.30 7.16 -11.96
CA SER A 223 8.95 7.87 -10.86
C SER A 223 7.99 8.10 -9.69
N LEU A 224 6.76 8.52 -9.97
CA LEU A 224 5.70 8.71 -8.98
C LEU A 224 5.37 7.40 -8.24
N LEU A 225 5.18 6.30 -8.99
CA LEU A 225 4.85 5.00 -8.42
C LEU A 225 6.02 4.40 -7.64
N THR A 226 7.25 4.61 -8.11
CA THR A 226 8.47 4.21 -7.42
C THR A 226 8.62 4.96 -6.10
N THR A 227 8.37 6.28 -6.11
CA THR A 227 8.34 7.09 -4.89
C THR A 227 7.28 6.58 -3.91
N ARG A 228 6.10 6.17 -4.38
CA ARG A 228 5.06 5.59 -3.51
C ARG A 228 5.48 4.24 -2.91
N LEU A 229 6.13 3.38 -3.69
CA LEU A 229 6.74 2.15 -3.19
C LEU A 229 7.77 2.46 -2.08
N ASP A 230 8.69 3.38 -2.32
CA ASP A 230 9.70 3.77 -1.33
C ASP A 230 9.07 4.31 -0.05
N LYS A 231 8.01 5.11 -0.21
CA LYS A 231 7.24 5.63 0.91
C LYS A 231 6.59 4.52 1.75
N MET A 232 6.02 3.50 1.10
CA MET A 232 5.45 2.31 1.74
C MET A 232 6.51 1.45 2.44
N MET A 233 7.64 1.21 1.79
CA MET A 233 8.77 0.50 2.39
C MET A 233 9.33 1.28 3.58
N GLY A 234 9.31 2.62 3.54
CA GLY A 234 9.64 3.49 4.67
C GLY A 234 8.68 3.35 5.84
N LEU A 235 7.37 3.22 5.59
CA LEU A 235 6.39 2.95 6.64
C LEU A 235 6.63 1.58 7.30
N LEU A 236 6.92 0.54 6.50
CA LEU A 236 7.31 -0.78 7.04
C LEU A 236 8.58 -0.69 7.88
N PHE A 237 9.56 0.11 7.47
CA PHE A 237 10.77 0.33 8.25
C PHE A 237 10.46 0.98 9.61
N TRP A 238 9.55 1.96 9.64
CA TRP A 238 9.11 2.57 10.89
C TRP A 238 8.40 1.57 11.80
N ILE A 239 7.50 0.74 11.24
CA ILE A 239 6.82 -0.34 11.98
C ILE A 239 7.87 -1.31 12.53
N SER A 240 8.71 -1.90 11.67
CA SER A 240 9.77 -2.83 12.05
C SER A 240 10.80 -3.01 10.92
N PRO A 241 12.08 -2.64 11.12
CA PRO A 241 13.14 -2.88 10.13
C PRO A 241 13.32 -4.36 9.77
N LYS A 242 13.13 -5.26 10.75
CA LYS A 242 13.20 -6.71 10.51
C LYS A 242 12.08 -7.18 9.59
N PHE A 243 10.88 -6.61 9.74
CA PHE A 243 9.74 -6.97 8.91
C PHE A 243 9.83 -6.35 7.51
N GLN A 244 10.35 -5.13 7.39
CA GLN A 244 10.72 -4.56 6.09
C GLN A 244 11.73 -5.46 5.36
N ARG A 245 12.73 -5.98 6.07
CA ARG A 245 13.71 -6.91 5.51
C ARG A 245 13.05 -8.22 5.04
N TYR A 246 12.15 -8.79 5.84
CA TYR A 246 11.34 -9.95 5.42
C TYR A 246 10.59 -9.68 4.11
N VAL A 247 9.93 -8.53 3.95
CA VAL A 247 9.22 -8.15 2.71
C VAL A 247 10.15 -8.05 1.49
N LYS A 248 11.40 -7.62 1.71
CA LYS A 248 12.45 -7.63 0.67
C LYS A 248 12.87 -9.05 0.31
N ASP A 249 13.12 -9.89 1.31
CA ASP A 249 13.63 -11.25 1.11
C ASP A 249 12.60 -12.15 0.40
N ILE A 250 11.29 -11.93 0.59
CA ILE A 250 10.22 -12.62 -0.15
C ILE A 250 9.91 -12.00 -1.52
N GLY A 251 10.61 -10.94 -1.92
CA GLY A 251 10.61 -10.46 -3.31
C GLY A 251 9.50 -9.51 -3.73
N ILE A 252 8.67 -9.06 -2.79
CA ILE A 252 7.57 -8.14 -3.09
C ILE A 252 8.11 -6.82 -3.65
N GLU A 253 9.14 -6.24 -3.02
CA GLU A 253 9.73 -4.98 -3.51
C GLU A 253 10.36 -5.17 -4.90
N ALA A 254 11.13 -6.23 -5.09
CA ALA A 254 11.77 -6.55 -6.36
C ALA A 254 10.74 -6.73 -7.48
N ARG A 255 9.63 -7.43 -7.20
CA ARG A 255 8.55 -7.63 -8.16
C ARG A 255 7.87 -6.33 -8.55
N ILE A 256 7.58 -5.44 -7.59
CA ILE A 256 6.97 -4.15 -7.89
C ILE A 256 7.93 -3.30 -8.73
N ARG A 257 9.22 -3.21 -8.35
CA ARG A 257 10.23 -2.45 -9.13
C ARG A 257 10.38 -2.96 -10.56
N GLN A 258 10.31 -4.27 -10.76
CA GLN A 258 10.33 -4.85 -12.10
C GLN A 258 9.14 -4.39 -12.94
N VAL A 259 7.92 -4.41 -12.38
CA VAL A 259 6.71 -3.99 -13.10
C VAL A 259 6.72 -2.49 -13.38
N LEU A 260 7.34 -1.70 -12.50
CA LEU A 260 7.51 -0.27 -12.68
C LEU A 260 8.66 0.09 -13.64
N HIS A 261 9.44 -0.86 -14.14
CA HIS A 261 10.51 -0.54 -15.08
C HIS A 261 9.94 -0.12 -16.44
N ILE A 262 10.57 0.88 -17.09
CA ILE A 262 10.09 1.43 -18.36
C ILE A 262 9.99 0.36 -19.46
N THR A 263 10.99 -0.53 -19.53
CA THR A 263 11.01 -1.64 -20.47
C THR A 263 9.82 -2.60 -20.28
N GLU A 264 9.28 -2.72 -19.07
CA GLU A 264 8.12 -3.57 -18.82
C GLU A 264 6.85 -2.88 -19.32
N LEU A 265 6.69 -1.57 -19.13
CA LEU A 265 5.61 -0.80 -19.75
C LEU A 265 5.69 -0.88 -21.28
N GLU A 266 6.87 -0.65 -21.85
CA GLU A 266 7.11 -0.74 -23.29
C GLU A 266 6.82 -2.15 -23.83
N ARG A 267 7.17 -3.20 -23.08
CA ARG A 267 6.79 -4.58 -23.41
C ARG A 267 5.28 -4.76 -23.50
N TYR A 268 4.50 -4.23 -22.55
CA TYR A 268 3.03 -4.27 -22.63
C TYR A 268 2.50 -3.53 -23.87
N MET A 269 3.21 -2.49 -24.31
CA MET A 269 2.90 -1.70 -25.51
C MET A 269 3.48 -2.30 -26.81
N HIS A 270 4.10 -3.48 -26.78
CA HIS A 270 4.78 -4.09 -27.94
C HIS A 270 5.97 -3.30 -28.48
N ILE A 271 6.59 -2.49 -27.64
CA ILE A 271 7.83 -1.77 -27.93
C ILE A 271 8.94 -2.51 -27.16
N TYR A 272 9.50 -3.57 -27.73
CA TYR A 272 10.59 -4.31 -27.10
C TYR A 272 11.54 -4.90 -28.14
N GLU A 273 12.80 -5.02 -27.75
CA GLU A 273 13.85 -5.60 -28.57
C GLU A 273 13.97 -7.11 -28.29
N ASN A 274 14.09 -7.92 -29.35
CA ASN A 274 14.47 -9.32 -29.26
C ASN A 274 15.98 -9.42 -29.48
N ILE A 275 16.69 -9.87 -28.46
CA ILE A 275 18.15 -9.96 -28.51
C ILE A 275 18.55 -11.26 -29.18
N GLU A 276 19.29 -11.17 -30.28
CA GLU A 276 19.85 -12.34 -30.95
C GLU A 276 20.93 -12.99 -30.09
N ILE A 277 20.81 -14.29 -29.86
CA ILE A 277 21.77 -15.10 -29.11
C ILE A 277 22.29 -16.22 -30.00
N SER A 278 23.59 -16.13 -30.30
CA SER A 278 24.29 -17.08 -31.17
C SER A 278 24.86 -18.28 -30.41
N ASP A 279 25.13 -18.14 -29.12
CA ASP A 279 25.80 -19.14 -28.30
C ASP A 279 25.38 -19.09 -26.82
N ILE A 280 25.86 -20.07 -26.04
CA ILE A 280 25.55 -20.19 -24.62
C ILE A 280 26.17 -19.04 -23.79
N ASP A 281 27.30 -18.49 -24.23
CA ASP A 281 27.97 -17.39 -23.53
C ASP A 281 27.14 -16.10 -23.62
N GLY A 282 26.54 -15.83 -24.77
CA GLY A 282 25.57 -14.75 -24.96
C GLY A 282 24.36 -14.91 -24.04
N LEU A 283 23.85 -16.14 -23.87
CA LEU A 283 22.77 -16.43 -22.93
C LEU A 283 23.18 -16.20 -21.47
N LEU A 284 24.41 -16.55 -21.09
CA LEU A 284 24.95 -16.30 -19.76
C LEU A 284 25.12 -14.80 -19.48
N VAL A 285 25.61 -14.04 -20.46
CA VAL A 285 25.71 -12.56 -20.37
C VAL A 285 24.33 -11.95 -20.21
N LEU A 286 23.35 -12.36 -21.02
CA LEU A 286 21.98 -11.88 -20.90
C LEU A 286 21.38 -12.23 -19.54
N THR A 287 21.60 -13.46 -19.06
CA THR A 287 21.13 -13.92 -17.75
C THR A 287 21.70 -13.04 -16.63
N LYS A 288 23.01 -12.79 -16.62
CA LYS A 288 23.64 -11.89 -15.64
C LYS A 288 23.01 -10.51 -15.66
N ARG A 289 22.88 -9.91 -16.84
CA ARG A 289 22.28 -8.58 -17.03
C ARG A 289 20.83 -8.53 -16.53
N VAL A 290 20.01 -9.52 -16.88
CA VAL A 290 18.60 -9.65 -16.45
C VAL A 290 18.52 -9.64 -14.92
N ASN A 291 19.37 -10.41 -14.26
CA ASN A 291 19.40 -10.52 -12.81
C ASN A 291 19.88 -9.24 -12.12
N GLU A 292 20.97 -8.65 -12.60
CA GLU A 292 21.54 -7.41 -12.05
C GLU A 292 20.57 -6.22 -12.20
N THR A 293 19.85 -6.16 -13.31
CA THR A 293 18.95 -5.04 -13.62
C THR A 293 17.52 -5.25 -13.14
N ASN A 294 17.14 -6.50 -12.78
CA ASN A 294 15.74 -6.88 -12.48
C ASN A 294 14.77 -6.72 -13.67
N ILE A 295 15.28 -6.79 -14.90
CA ILE A 295 14.50 -6.55 -16.12
C ILE A 295 14.30 -7.87 -16.88
N ARG A 296 13.07 -8.14 -17.31
CA ARG A 296 12.79 -9.25 -18.23
C ARG A 296 13.35 -8.93 -19.60
N SER A 297 14.00 -9.89 -20.25
CA SER A 297 14.53 -9.72 -21.60
C SER A 297 13.99 -10.80 -22.52
N HIS A 298 13.62 -10.40 -23.73
CA HIS A 298 13.29 -11.32 -24.80
C HIS A 298 14.53 -11.58 -25.64
N PHE A 299 14.66 -12.83 -26.09
CA PHE A 299 15.79 -13.23 -26.91
C PHE A 299 15.33 -14.16 -28.02
N ASN A 300 16.14 -14.27 -29.06
CA ASN A 300 15.95 -15.22 -30.14
C ASN A 300 17.16 -16.14 -30.23
N VAL A 301 16.93 -17.44 -30.40
CA VAL A 301 17.98 -18.43 -30.73
C VAL A 301 17.52 -19.18 -31.96
N SER A 302 18.20 -18.96 -33.09
CA SER A 302 17.94 -19.70 -34.34
C SER A 302 16.49 -19.66 -34.83
N GLY A 303 15.82 -18.51 -34.65
CA GLY A 303 14.42 -18.30 -35.01
C GLY A 303 13.42 -18.56 -33.89
N GLU A 304 13.83 -19.19 -32.78
CA GLU A 304 12.96 -19.47 -31.64
C GLU A 304 13.01 -18.34 -30.60
N ASN A 305 11.84 -17.84 -30.21
CA ASN A 305 11.72 -16.77 -29.23
C ASN A 305 11.68 -17.31 -27.79
N GLY A 306 12.52 -16.74 -26.93
CA GLY A 306 12.58 -17.04 -25.50
C GLY A 306 12.40 -15.80 -24.63
N ILE A 307 12.14 -16.03 -23.34
CA ILE A 307 12.03 -14.98 -22.32
C ILE A 307 12.90 -15.37 -21.13
N LEU A 308 13.80 -14.48 -20.73
CA LEU A 308 14.51 -14.59 -19.46
C LEU A 308 13.86 -13.71 -18.40
N MET A 309 13.62 -14.32 -17.25
CA MET A 309 13.10 -13.66 -16.06
C MET A 309 14.16 -13.61 -14.97
N PRO A 310 14.27 -12.50 -14.22
CA PRO A 310 15.26 -12.37 -13.18
C PRO A 310 14.91 -13.19 -11.92
N HIS A 311 15.93 -13.79 -11.31
CA HIS A 311 15.84 -14.61 -10.10
C HIS A 311 16.20 -13.80 -8.83
N ASN A 312 15.49 -12.72 -8.57
CA ASN A 312 15.96 -11.70 -7.61
C ASN A 312 15.68 -11.99 -6.15
N THR A 313 15.14 -13.18 -5.85
CA THR A 313 14.98 -13.67 -4.48
C THR A 313 15.21 -15.16 -4.39
N HIS A 314 15.87 -15.59 -3.31
CA HIS A 314 16.11 -16.99 -3.02
C HIS A 314 14.83 -17.81 -2.75
N LEU A 315 13.69 -17.16 -2.51
CA LEU A 315 12.43 -17.79 -2.11
C LEU A 315 11.41 -17.97 -3.24
N ILE A 316 11.63 -17.37 -4.42
CA ILE A 316 10.78 -17.55 -5.61
C ILE A 316 11.64 -18.27 -6.64
N GLN A 317 11.79 -19.58 -6.44
CA GLN A 317 12.06 -20.54 -7.52
C GLN A 317 10.74 -21.03 -8.07
#